data_AF-A0A3D5D6H2-F1
#
_entry.id   AF-A0A3D5D6H2-F1
#
_cell.length_a   1.000
_cell.length_b   1.000
_cell.length_c   1.000
_cell.angle_alpha   90.00
_cell.angle_beta   90.00
_cell.angle_gamma   90.00
#
_symmetry.space_group_name_H-M   'P 1'
#
loop_
_entity.id
_entity.type
_entity.pdbx_description
1 polymer ?
#
loop_
_entity_poly.entity_id
_entity_poly.type
_entity_poly.pdbx_seq_one_letter_code
_entity_poly.pdbx_strand_id
1 'polypeptide(L)'
;MTAKALLMIMGGLLGLCIRFLYRRFNGSVSDADSVARIFPLLVLVTIAVIFVVKQSWGIALGLFGAFSIVRFRAAIKDPEELVYLFFCIGVGFALGVGQPMLAVVVVVAGTVFVLIVHYVGGKGRRENLLLTITGDSEKYFGEESGGVLAVVDELVGSYSLQRFDIEGKHGQVRIVINQSSGSETAALIARLRKRLPQCEFSYVNLESTL
;
A
#
# COMPACT_ATOMS: atom_id res chain seq x y z
N MET A 1 39.61 5.30 10.86
CA MET A 1 38.87 4.09 10.44
C MET A 1 37.74 3.75 11.42
N THR A 2 38.01 3.83 12.73
CA THR A 2 37.06 3.60 13.84
C THR A 2 35.77 4.44 13.76
N ALA A 3 35.86 5.74 13.47
CA ALA A 3 34.67 6.61 13.40
C ALA A 3 33.68 6.21 12.29
N LYS A 4 34.17 5.73 11.13
CA LYS A 4 33.31 5.27 10.02
C LYS A 4 32.58 3.97 10.37
N ALA A 5 33.27 3.05 11.05
CA ALA A 5 32.67 1.82 11.54
C ALA A 5 31.56 2.09 12.57
N LEU A 6 31.77 3.04 13.48
CA LEU A 6 30.74 3.46 14.43
C LEU A 6 29.47 3.97 13.74
N LEU A 7 29.63 4.81 12.70
CA LEU A 7 28.50 5.34 11.92
C LEU A 7 27.76 4.24 11.14
N MET A 8 28.47 3.22 10.64
CA MET A 8 27.85 2.06 9.99
C MET A 8 27.05 1.21 10.98
N ILE A 9 27.59 0.93 12.16
CA ILE A 9 26.88 0.19 13.21
C ILE A 9 25.61 0.96 13.62
N MET A 10 25.75 2.27 13.84
CA MET A 10 24.63 3.16 14.15
C MET A 10 23.59 3.17 13.02
N GLY A 11 24.01 3.23 11.77
CA GLY A 11 23.13 3.15 10.60
C GLY A 11 22.37 1.84 10.50
N GLY A 12 23.03 0.71 10.78
CA GLY A 12 22.37 -0.59 10.87
C GLY A 12 21.29 -0.61 11.96
N LEU A 13 21.57 -0.04 13.14
CA LEU A 13 20.61 0.08 14.23
C LEU A 13 19.40 0.96 13.86
N LEU A 14 19.65 2.13 13.24
CA LEU A 14 18.59 3.03 12.78
C LEU A 14 17.75 2.38 11.67
N GLY A 15 18.39 1.68 10.72
CA GLY A 15 17.68 0.93 9.68
C GLY A 15 16.81 -0.20 10.24
N LEU A 16 17.25 -0.87 11.31
CA LEU A 16 16.41 -1.84 12.04
C LEU A 16 15.22 -1.16 12.74
N CYS A 17 15.41 0.03 13.29
CA CYS A 17 14.32 0.82 13.87
C CYS A 17 13.28 1.19 12.81
N ILE A 18 13.71 1.64 11.62
CA ILE A 18 12.81 1.94 10.50
C ILE A 18 12.07 0.68 10.02
N ARG A 19 12.77 -0.46 9.93
CA ARG A 19 12.14 -1.75 9.63
C ARG A 19 11.04 -2.10 10.63
N PHE A 20 11.30 -1.90 11.92
CA PHE A 20 10.32 -2.16 12.96
C PHE A 20 9.11 -1.22 12.84
N LEU A 21 9.36 0.07 12.58
CA LEU A 21 8.31 1.07 12.35
C LEU A 21 7.42 0.66 11.17
N TYR A 22 8.02 0.36 10.02
CA TYR A 22 7.30 -0.07 8.84
C TYR A 22 6.47 -1.32 9.12
N ARG A 23 7.05 -2.37 9.69
CA ARG A 23 6.31 -3.61 9.98
C ARG A 23 5.16 -3.41 10.98
N ARG A 24 5.27 -2.44 11.89
CA ARG A 24 4.25 -2.20 12.92
C ARG A 24 3.07 -1.40 12.40
N PHE A 25 3.30 -0.46 11.48
CA PHE A 25 2.30 0.48 10.99
C PHE A 25 1.83 0.23 9.55
N ASN A 26 2.59 -0.53 8.76
CA ASN A 26 2.21 -0.86 7.39
C ASN A 26 1.15 -1.98 7.40
N GLY A 27 0.00 -1.68 6.81
CA GLY A 27 -1.15 -2.58 6.74
C GLY A 27 -1.15 -3.51 5.52
N SER A 28 -0.15 -3.49 4.63
CA SER A 28 -0.17 -4.33 3.41
C SER A 28 -0.16 -5.82 3.76
N VAL A 29 -1.12 -6.55 3.18
CA VAL A 29 -1.46 -7.95 3.51
C VAL A 29 -0.49 -8.94 2.85
N SER A 30 0.29 -8.50 1.86
CA SER A 30 1.19 -9.35 1.09
C SER A 30 2.53 -8.62 0.89
N ASP A 31 3.64 -9.25 1.31
CA ASP A 31 5.04 -8.85 1.08
C ASP A 31 5.71 -7.69 1.86
N ALA A 32 5.03 -7.04 2.81
CA ALA A 32 5.65 -5.99 3.63
C ALA A 32 6.92 -6.48 4.38
N ASP A 33 6.95 -7.73 4.88
CA ASP A 33 8.12 -8.30 5.55
C ASP A 33 9.32 -8.54 4.61
N SER A 34 9.06 -8.80 3.32
CA SER A 34 10.09 -9.02 2.29
C SER A 34 10.84 -7.72 2.00
N VAL A 35 10.10 -6.62 1.80
CA VAL A 35 10.66 -5.29 1.53
C VAL A 35 11.36 -4.72 2.75
N ALA A 36 10.76 -4.83 3.94
CA ALA A 36 11.30 -4.27 5.18
C ALA A 36 12.67 -4.87 5.56
N ARG A 37 12.97 -6.10 5.12
CA ARG A 37 14.26 -6.75 5.33
C ARG A 37 15.40 -6.03 4.62
N ILE A 38 15.11 -5.30 3.53
CA ILE A 38 16.10 -4.61 2.71
C ILE A 38 16.50 -3.27 3.34
N PHE A 39 15.67 -2.67 4.21
CA PHE A 39 15.91 -1.33 4.76
C PHE A 39 17.24 -1.17 5.51
N PRO A 40 17.66 -2.06 6.44
CA PRO A 40 18.96 -1.92 7.10
C PRO A 40 20.12 -1.98 6.10
N LEU A 41 20.02 -2.86 5.10
CA LEU A 41 21.02 -2.97 4.04
C LEU A 41 21.06 -1.69 3.20
N LEU A 42 19.90 -1.12 2.87
CA LEU A 42 19.79 0.13 2.10
C LEU A 42 20.45 1.31 2.83
N VAL A 43 20.25 1.44 4.15
CA VAL A 43 20.92 2.46 4.98
C VAL A 43 22.44 2.25 4.96
N LEU A 44 22.93 1.02 5.08
CA LEU A 44 24.36 0.74 5.04
C LEU A 44 24.99 1.05 3.67
N VAL A 45 24.32 0.66 2.59
CA VAL A 45 24.76 0.94 1.22
C VAL A 45 24.82 2.44 0.97
N THR A 46 23.80 3.19 1.38
CA THR A 46 23.77 4.65 1.21
C THR A 46 24.88 5.35 2.00
N ILE A 47 25.15 4.94 3.24
CA ILE A 47 26.30 5.44 4.01
C ILE A 47 27.62 5.17 3.26
N ALA A 48 27.82 3.93 2.79
CA ALA A 48 29.03 3.54 2.08
C ALA A 48 29.21 4.35 0.78
N VAL A 49 28.16 4.49 -0.01
CA VAL A 49 28.16 5.30 -1.25
C VAL A 49 28.55 6.74 -0.95
N ILE A 50 27.96 7.37 0.07
CA ILE A 50 28.29 8.76 0.42
C ILE A 50 29.73 8.89 0.92
N PHE A 51 30.26 7.93 1.69
CA PHE A 51 31.67 7.97 2.08
C PHE A 51 32.64 7.89 0.90
N VAL A 52 32.29 7.13 -0.15
CA VAL A 52 33.07 7.04 -1.38
C VAL A 52 32.98 8.34 -2.19
N VAL A 53 31.77 8.84 -2.40
CA VAL A 53 31.51 10.09 -3.12
C VAL A 53 32.16 11.30 -2.45
N LYS A 54 32.20 11.34 -1.12
CA LYS A 54 32.83 12.42 -0.36
C LYS A 54 34.35 12.55 -0.61
N GLN A 55 35.01 11.52 -1.17
CA GLN A 55 36.46 11.58 -1.44
C GLN A 55 36.79 12.37 -2.72
N SER A 56 35.89 12.45 -3.71
CA SER A 56 36.15 13.25 -4.91
C SER A 56 34.88 13.68 -5.65
N TRP A 57 34.91 14.91 -6.14
CA TRP A 57 33.84 15.50 -6.96
C TRP A 57 33.63 14.74 -8.27
N GLY A 58 34.70 14.14 -8.83
CA GLY A 58 34.61 13.33 -10.05
C GLY A 58 33.80 12.04 -9.88
N ILE A 59 33.96 11.35 -8.73
CA ILE A 59 33.16 10.16 -8.42
C ILE A 59 31.70 10.55 -8.19
N ALA A 60 31.43 11.70 -7.57
CA ALA A 60 30.08 12.22 -7.40
C ALA A 60 29.36 12.37 -8.75
N LEU A 61 29.98 13.06 -9.70
CA LEU A 61 29.42 13.31 -11.03
C LEU A 61 29.21 12.01 -11.82
N GLY A 62 30.19 11.10 -11.77
CA GLY A 62 30.07 9.77 -12.40
C GLY A 62 28.92 8.93 -11.83
N LEU A 63 28.69 9.00 -10.52
CA LEU A 63 27.59 8.27 -9.87
C LEU A 63 26.22 8.83 -10.28
N PHE A 64 26.05 10.15 -10.36
CA PHE A 64 24.79 10.75 -10.86
C PHE A 64 24.52 10.38 -12.32
N GLY A 65 25.57 10.33 -13.15
CA GLY A 65 25.47 9.85 -14.53
C GLY A 65 25.11 8.37 -14.63
N ALA A 66 25.62 7.52 -13.74
CA ALA A 66 25.22 6.12 -13.68
C ALA A 66 23.77 5.95 -13.21
N PHE A 67 23.34 6.75 -12.21
CA PHE A 67 21.97 6.73 -11.71
C PHE A 67 20.93 7.12 -12.77
N SER A 68 21.27 7.98 -13.74
CA SER A 68 20.34 8.37 -14.81
C SER A 68 20.02 7.24 -15.79
N ILE A 69 20.86 6.20 -15.85
CA ILE A 69 20.65 5.01 -16.70
C ILE A 69 19.76 3.97 -15.99
N VAL A 70 19.69 4.01 -14.65
CA VAL A 70 18.89 3.06 -13.86
C VAL A 70 17.41 3.40 -14.00
N ARG A 71 16.75 2.71 -14.93
CA ARG A 71 15.30 2.76 -15.11
C ARG A 71 14.61 1.68 -14.27
N PHE A 72 13.77 2.09 -13.33
CA PHE A 72 12.85 1.17 -12.69
C PHE A 72 11.73 0.84 -13.69
N ARG A 73 11.66 -0.45 -14.09
CA ARG A 73 10.62 -0.95 -15.01
C ARG A 73 9.43 -1.59 -14.31
N ALA A 74 9.52 -1.79 -12.99
CA ALA A 74 8.44 -2.32 -12.18
C ALA A 74 7.59 -1.18 -11.62
N ALA A 75 6.26 -1.32 -11.67
CA ALA A 75 5.36 -0.45 -10.95
C ALA A 75 5.54 -0.71 -9.44
N ILE A 76 5.83 0.34 -8.67
CA ILE A 76 5.81 0.26 -7.21
C ILE A 76 4.35 0.07 -6.80
N LYS A 77 4.07 -1.05 -6.14
CA LYS A 77 2.71 -1.51 -5.82
C LYS A 77 2.05 -0.61 -4.77
N ASP A 78 2.82 -0.19 -3.76
CA ASP A 78 2.36 0.66 -2.67
C ASP A 78 3.18 1.96 -2.57
N PRO A 79 2.56 3.16 -2.68
CA PRO A 79 3.28 4.43 -2.56
C PRO A 79 3.92 4.66 -1.18
N GLU A 80 3.43 3.97 -0.15
CA GLU A 80 4.00 4.00 1.21
C GLU A 80 5.42 3.42 1.23
N GLU A 81 5.66 2.29 0.56
CA GLU A 81 6.98 1.65 0.46
C GLU A 81 8.04 2.62 -0.07
N LEU A 82 7.68 3.40 -1.08
CA LEU A 82 8.56 4.38 -1.69
C LEU A 82 8.99 5.46 -0.67
N VAL A 83 8.07 5.93 0.17
CA VAL A 83 8.39 6.92 1.21
C VAL A 83 9.37 6.34 2.23
N TYR A 84 9.19 5.09 2.66
CA TYR A 84 10.11 4.43 3.59
C TYR A 84 11.49 4.14 2.97
N LEU A 85 11.56 3.86 1.67
CA LEU A 85 12.83 3.74 0.94
C LEU A 85 13.58 5.08 0.94
N PHE A 86 12.91 6.18 0.61
CA PHE A 86 13.50 7.52 0.66
C PHE A 86 13.90 7.91 2.09
N PHE A 87 13.11 7.51 3.09
CA PHE A 87 13.45 7.73 4.49
C PHE A 87 14.76 7.03 4.88
N CYS A 88 14.94 5.77 4.49
CA CYS A 88 16.20 5.04 4.69
C CYS A 88 17.37 5.73 3.98
N ILE A 89 17.18 6.18 2.74
CA ILE A 89 18.20 6.89 1.97
C ILE A 89 18.59 8.20 2.67
N GLY A 90 17.63 8.97 3.16
CA GLY A 90 17.88 10.22 3.88
C GLY A 90 18.66 10.01 5.19
N VAL A 91 18.32 8.98 5.95
CA VAL A 91 19.03 8.61 7.18
C VAL A 91 20.47 8.17 6.87
N GLY A 92 20.65 7.33 5.86
CA GLY A 92 21.98 6.90 5.42
C GLY A 92 22.82 8.04 4.85
N PHE A 93 22.17 9.01 4.20
CA PHE A 93 22.82 10.23 3.73
C PHE A 93 23.34 11.09 4.89
N ALA A 94 22.50 11.36 5.89
CA ALA A 94 22.89 12.14 7.08
C ALA A 94 24.09 11.49 7.81
N LEU A 95 24.06 10.17 7.99
CA LEU A 95 25.17 9.41 8.57
C LEU A 95 26.42 9.41 7.68
N GLY A 96 26.26 9.28 6.36
CA GLY A 96 27.36 9.28 5.39
C GLY A 96 28.08 10.63 5.29
N VAL A 97 27.39 11.75 5.47
CA VAL A 97 28.03 13.08 5.54
C VAL A 97 28.79 13.28 6.86
N GLY A 98 28.46 12.48 7.88
CA GLY A 98 29.05 12.54 9.22
C GLY A 98 28.22 13.31 10.24
N GLN A 99 26.90 13.43 10.03
CA GLN A 99 25.97 14.12 10.92
C GLN A 99 25.01 13.12 11.61
N PRO A 100 25.47 12.39 12.65
CA PRO A 100 24.65 11.40 13.34
C PRO A 100 23.46 12.02 14.09
N MET A 101 23.61 13.24 14.60
CA MET A 101 22.53 13.94 15.31
C MET A 101 21.34 14.23 14.39
N LEU A 102 21.62 14.65 13.14
CA LEU A 102 20.59 14.86 12.13
C LEU A 102 19.85 13.56 11.80
N ALA A 103 20.58 12.45 11.65
CA ALA A 103 19.99 11.14 11.37
C ALA A 103 19.02 10.69 12.46
N VAL A 104 19.38 10.89 13.74
CA VAL A 104 18.50 10.57 14.88
C VAL A 104 17.26 11.46 14.88
N VAL A 105 17.41 12.77 14.67
CA VAL A 105 16.27 13.70 14.59
C VAL A 105 15.31 13.29 13.48
N VAL A 106 15.81 12.94 12.31
CA VAL A 106 15.00 12.47 11.18
C VAL A 106 14.23 11.19 11.53
N VAL A 107 14.89 10.20 12.17
CA VAL A 107 14.22 8.96 12.59
C VAL A 107 13.12 9.23 13.62
N VAL A 108 13.41 10.07 14.63
CA VAL A 108 12.46 10.41 15.68
C VAL A 108 11.27 11.18 15.10
N ALA A 109 11.53 12.22 14.29
CA ALA A 109 10.48 13.02 13.66
C ALA A 109 9.61 12.17 12.72
N GLY A 110 10.23 11.30 11.89
CA GLY A 110 9.50 10.38 11.03
C GLY A 110 8.64 9.39 11.82
N THR A 111 9.16 8.86 12.93
CA THR A 111 8.41 7.97 13.82
C THR A 111 7.20 8.67 14.43
N VAL A 112 7.37 9.90 14.94
CA VAL A 112 6.26 10.70 15.49
C VAL A 112 5.23 11.02 14.42
N PHE A 113 5.66 11.37 13.21
CA PHE A 113 4.75 11.64 12.10
C PHE A 113 3.91 10.41 11.74
N VAL A 114 4.53 9.24 11.59
CA VAL A 114 3.82 7.97 11.32
C VAL A 114 2.84 7.64 12.44
N LEU A 115 3.23 7.83 13.70
CA LEU A 115 2.34 7.64 14.85
C LEU A 115 1.12 8.56 14.77
N ILE A 116 1.31 9.86 14.54
CA ILE A 116 0.22 10.82 14.44
C ILE A 116 -0.73 10.44 13.31
N VAL A 117 -0.20 10.13 12.13
CA VAL A 117 -1.00 9.71 10.97
C VAL A 117 -1.80 8.45 11.29
N HIS A 118 -1.21 7.47 11.97
CA HIS A 118 -1.92 6.25 12.35
C HIS A 118 -3.00 6.49 13.42
N TYR A 119 -2.74 7.32 14.43
CA TYR A 119 -3.73 7.63 15.48
C TYR A 119 -4.88 8.51 14.97
N VAL A 120 -4.60 9.47 14.08
CA VAL A 120 -5.61 10.35 13.48
C VAL A 120 -6.35 9.64 12.34
N GLY A 121 -5.67 8.76 11.62
CA GLY A 121 -6.17 7.98 10.49
C GLY A 121 -6.94 6.72 10.86
N GLY A 122 -7.32 6.53 12.13
CA GLY A 122 -8.09 5.39 12.65
C GLY A 122 -9.52 5.25 12.12
N LYS A 123 -9.74 5.38 10.81
CA LYS A 123 -10.94 4.92 10.11
C LYS A 123 -10.55 3.66 9.33
N GLY A 124 -11.18 2.55 9.71
CA GLY A 124 -10.81 1.18 9.37
C GLY A 124 -10.35 0.96 7.94
N ARG A 125 -9.44 -0.01 7.78
CA ARG A 125 -8.98 -0.51 6.49
C ARG A 125 -10.22 -0.86 5.66
N ARG A 126 -10.49 0.01 4.71
CA ARG A 126 -11.70 0.06 3.91
C ARG A 126 -11.43 -0.83 2.72
N GLU A 127 -11.77 -2.10 2.87
CA GLU A 127 -11.49 -3.10 1.84
C GLU A 127 -12.43 -2.84 0.65
N ASN A 128 -11.85 -2.65 -0.52
CA ASN A 128 -12.61 -2.54 -1.75
C ASN A 128 -13.03 -3.94 -2.17
N LEU A 129 -14.30 -4.28 -1.94
CA LEU A 129 -14.87 -5.54 -2.34
C LEU A 129 -15.46 -5.40 -3.74
N LEU A 130 -15.00 -6.24 -4.66
CA LEU A 130 -15.66 -6.39 -5.95
C LEU A 130 -16.78 -7.39 -5.79
N LEU A 131 -18.01 -6.90 -5.78
CA LEU A 131 -19.19 -7.73 -5.85
C LEU A 131 -19.60 -7.88 -7.32
N THR A 132 -19.57 -9.11 -7.83
CA THR A 132 -20.13 -9.45 -9.13
C THR A 132 -21.44 -10.16 -8.92
N ILE A 133 -22.53 -9.54 -9.37
CA ILE A 133 -23.87 -10.11 -9.34
C ILE A 133 -24.21 -10.53 -10.77
N THR A 134 -24.46 -11.81 -10.98
CA THR A 134 -24.91 -12.35 -12.27
C THR A 134 -26.34 -12.87 -12.12
N GLY A 135 -27.24 -12.48 -13.02
CA GLY A 135 -28.64 -12.89 -13.01
C GLY A 135 -29.27 -12.89 -14.39
N ASP A 136 -30.52 -13.35 -14.47
CA ASP A 136 -31.29 -13.41 -15.71
C ASP A 136 -31.78 -12.01 -16.13
N SER A 137 -31.49 -11.59 -17.36
CA SER A 137 -31.67 -10.21 -17.83
C SER A 137 -33.14 -9.81 -18.00
N GLU A 138 -34.04 -10.75 -18.31
CA GLU A 138 -35.46 -10.45 -18.51
C GLU A 138 -36.23 -10.18 -17.19
N LYS A 139 -35.72 -10.62 -16.04
CA LYS A 139 -36.49 -10.63 -14.78
C LYS A 139 -35.99 -9.67 -13.70
N TYR A 140 -34.72 -9.29 -13.75
CA TYR A 140 -34.08 -8.46 -12.71
C TYR A 140 -33.32 -7.23 -13.25
N PHE A 141 -33.19 -7.08 -14.57
CA PHE A 141 -32.44 -6.02 -15.25
C PHE A 141 -33.28 -5.16 -16.21
N GLY A 142 -34.59 -5.38 -16.29
CA GLY A 142 -35.51 -4.49 -17.02
C GLY A 142 -35.77 -3.17 -16.29
N GLU A 143 -36.23 -2.15 -17.02
CA GLU A 143 -36.47 -0.76 -16.57
C GLU A 143 -37.53 -0.58 -15.45
N GLU A 144 -38.11 -1.66 -14.92
CA GLU A 144 -39.08 -1.57 -13.83
C GLU A 144 -38.40 -1.47 -12.46
N SER A 145 -38.96 -0.63 -11.60
CA SER A 145 -38.41 -0.10 -10.34
C SER A 145 -38.14 -1.12 -9.21
N GLY A 146 -37.92 -2.40 -9.54
CA GLY A 146 -37.50 -3.49 -8.66
C GLY A 146 -36.19 -4.17 -9.08
N GLY A 147 -35.39 -3.55 -9.95
CA GLY A 147 -34.13 -4.12 -10.46
C GLY A 147 -33.01 -4.23 -9.41
N VAL A 148 -31.99 -5.03 -9.72
CA VAL A 148 -30.81 -5.28 -8.86
C VAL A 148 -30.14 -3.99 -8.38
N LEU A 149 -30.15 -2.96 -9.22
CA LEU A 149 -29.59 -1.64 -8.91
C LEU A 149 -30.33 -0.92 -7.77
N ALA A 150 -31.67 -1.01 -7.70
CA ALA A 150 -32.45 -0.39 -6.63
C ALA A 150 -32.22 -1.08 -5.27
N VAL A 151 -32.10 -2.42 -5.29
CA VAL A 151 -31.76 -3.20 -4.08
C VAL A 151 -30.34 -2.90 -3.63
N VAL A 152 -29.39 -2.73 -4.55
CA VAL A 152 -28.02 -2.37 -4.18
C VAL A 152 -27.96 -0.93 -3.66
N ASP A 153 -28.67 0.01 -4.28
CA ASP A 153 -28.73 1.41 -3.83
C ASP A 153 -29.31 1.52 -2.41
N GLU A 154 -30.39 0.81 -2.12
CA GLU A 154 -31.04 0.78 -0.80
C GLU A 154 -30.16 0.14 0.30
N LEU A 155 -29.37 -0.89 -0.04
CA LEU A 155 -28.57 -1.65 0.94
C LEU A 155 -27.15 -1.12 1.13
N VAL A 156 -26.57 -0.48 0.11
CA VAL A 156 -25.15 -0.13 0.09
C VAL A 156 -24.92 1.38 0.21
N GLY A 157 -25.87 2.22 -0.22
CA GLY A 157 -25.88 3.68 -0.05
C GLY A 157 -24.74 4.47 -0.74
N SER A 158 -23.56 3.90 -0.95
CA SER A 158 -22.44 4.50 -1.67
C SER A 158 -21.65 3.41 -2.39
N TYR A 159 -21.88 3.25 -3.68
CA TYR A 159 -21.23 2.23 -4.50
C TYR A 159 -20.59 2.84 -5.75
N SER A 160 -19.45 2.28 -6.19
CA SER A 160 -18.86 2.63 -7.47
C SER A 160 -19.21 1.55 -8.49
N LEU A 161 -20.07 1.88 -9.44
CA LEU A 161 -20.42 0.99 -10.54
C LEU A 161 -19.22 0.89 -11.49
N GLN A 162 -18.59 -0.29 -11.56
CA GLN A 162 -17.44 -0.51 -12.43
C GLN A 162 -17.86 -0.92 -13.83
N ARG A 163 -18.84 -1.83 -13.93
CA ARG A 163 -19.41 -2.28 -15.21
C ARG A 163 -20.84 -2.77 -15.03
N PHE A 164 -21.68 -2.42 -16.00
CA PHE A 164 -23.02 -2.96 -16.19
C PHE A 164 -23.05 -3.50 -17.61
N ASP A 165 -23.07 -4.83 -17.74
CA ASP A 165 -23.02 -5.52 -19.02
C ASP A 165 -24.24 -6.43 -19.15
N ILE A 166 -24.96 -6.31 -20.26
CA ILE A 166 -26.14 -7.13 -20.55
C ILE A 166 -25.81 -7.90 -21.82
N GLU A 167 -25.49 -9.18 -21.67
CA GLU A 167 -25.14 -10.05 -22.78
C GLU A 167 -26.25 -11.11 -22.95
N GLY A 168 -27.22 -10.81 -23.81
CA GLY A 168 -28.34 -11.71 -24.13
C GLY A 168 -29.24 -12.00 -22.92
N LYS A 169 -29.35 -13.28 -22.52
CA LYS A 169 -30.20 -13.76 -21.39
C LYS A 169 -29.54 -13.61 -20.01
N HIS A 170 -28.33 -13.07 -19.93
CA HIS A 170 -27.61 -12.92 -18.67
C HIS A 170 -27.14 -11.46 -18.49
N GLY A 171 -27.57 -10.84 -17.40
CA GLY A 171 -27.09 -9.54 -16.95
C GLY A 171 -26.00 -9.71 -15.89
N GLN A 172 -24.90 -8.97 -16.02
CA GLN A 172 -23.83 -8.91 -15.04
C GLN A 172 -23.65 -7.47 -14.54
N VAL A 173 -23.74 -7.28 -13.22
CA VAL A 173 -23.34 -6.02 -12.56
C VAL A 173 -22.08 -6.26 -11.74
N ARG A 174 -21.07 -5.42 -11.97
CA ARG A 174 -19.86 -5.35 -11.14
C ARG A 174 -19.86 -4.06 -10.36
N ILE A 175 -19.88 -4.20 -9.04
CA ILE A 175 -19.99 -3.09 -8.11
C ILE A 175 -18.82 -3.17 -7.14
N VAL A 176 -18.09 -2.06 -7.01
CA VAL A 176 -17.07 -1.92 -5.97
C VAL A 176 -17.74 -1.30 -4.76
N ILE A 177 -17.73 -2.05 -3.67
CA ILE A 177 -18.24 -1.60 -2.39
C ILE A 177 -17.07 -1.38 -1.45
N ASN A 178 -17.06 -0.22 -0.82
CA ASN A 178 -16.04 0.11 0.16
C ASN A 178 -16.62 -0.20 1.55
N GLN A 179 -16.28 -1.37 2.12
CA GLN A 179 -16.78 -1.79 3.44
C GLN A 179 -15.66 -1.97 4.45
N SER A 180 -15.99 -1.73 5.73
CA SER A 180 -14.98 -1.55 6.78
C SER A 180 -14.71 -2.81 7.62
N SER A 181 -15.26 -3.98 7.27
CA SER A 181 -14.98 -5.23 8.00
C SER A 181 -15.53 -6.49 7.31
N GLY A 182 -14.80 -7.61 7.37
CA GLY A 182 -15.24 -8.92 6.87
C GLY A 182 -16.53 -9.47 7.51
N SER A 183 -16.86 -9.05 8.73
CA SER A 183 -18.14 -9.41 9.39
C SER A 183 -19.34 -8.66 8.79
N GLU A 184 -19.13 -7.44 8.30
CA GLU A 184 -20.18 -6.65 7.63
C GLU A 184 -20.43 -7.19 6.21
N THR A 185 -19.37 -7.61 5.52
CA THR A 185 -19.44 -8.26 4.21
C THR A 185 -20.30 -9.53 4.23
N ALA A 186 -20.07 -10.43 5.19
CA ALA A 186 -20.84 -11.67 5.30
C ALA A 186 -22.32 -11.40 5.62
N ALA A 187 -22.61 -10.42 6.47
CA ALA A 187 -23.98 -10.01 6.78
C ALA A 187 -24.69 -9.37 5.58
N LEU A 188 -23.98 -8.56 4.79
CA LEU A 188 -24.51 -7.93 3.58
C LEU A 188 -24.78 -8.96 2.48
N ILE A 189 -23.86 -9.92 2.27
CA ILE A 189 -24.06 -11.03 1.34
C ILE A 189 -25.25 -11.90 1.77
N ALA A 190 -25.40 -12.20 3.06
CA ALA A 190 -26.54 -12.95 3.57
C ALA A 190 -27.88 -12.21 3.34
N ARG A 191 -27.89 -10.88 3.49
CA ARG A 191 -29.07 -10.03 3.19
C ARG A 191 -29.38 -9.99 1.69
N LEU A 192 -28.37 -9.89 0.83
CA LEU A 192 -28.53 -9.94 -0.62
C LEU A 192 -29.05 -11.31 -1.09
N ARG A 193 -28.47 -12.40 -0.59
CA ARG A 193 -28.92 -13.78 -0.93
C ARG A 193 -30.36 -14.05 -0.48
N LYS A 194 -30.82 -13.44 0.61
CA LYS A 194 -32.19 -13.56 1.11
C LYS A 194 -33.21 -12.82 0.23
N ARG A 195 -32.82 -11.72 -0.43
CA ARG A 195 -33.70 -10.96 -1.33
C ARG A 195 -33.61 -11.38 -2.80
N LEU A 196 -32.52 -12.03 -3.20
CA LEU A 196 -32.26 -12.46 -4.58
C LEU A 196 -31.83 -13.95 -4.60
N PRO A 197 -32.78 -14.90 -4.44
CA PRO A 197 -32.48 -16.32 -4.32
C PRO A 197 -32.04 -17.00 -5.63
N GLN A 198 -32.13 -16.32 -6.78
CA GLN A 198 -31.81 -16.85 -8.12
C GLN A 198 -30.55 -16.22 -8.77
N CYS A 199 -29.79 -15.38 -8.05
CA CYS A 199 -28.58 -14.76 -8.57
C CYS A 199 -27.32 -15.46 -8.05
N GLU A 200 -26.34 -15.67 -8.92
CA GLU A 200 -25.01 -16.09 -8.50
C GLU A 200 -24.21 -14.87 -8.01
N PHE A 201 -23.76 -14.94 -6.77
CA PHE A 201 -22.94 -13.92 -6.14
C PHE A 201 -21.50 -14.40 -6.11
N SER A 202 -20.64 -13.78 -6.89
CA SER A 202 -19.19 -13.97 -6.79
C SER A 202 -18.59 -12.72 -6.15
N TYR A 203 -17.90 -12.90 -5.03
CA TYR A 203 -17.18 -11.82 -4.37
C TYR A 203 -15.69 -12.09 -4.50
N VAL A 204 -14.96 -11.08 -4.95
CA VAL A 204 -13.51 -11.08 -4.94
C VAL A 204 -13.08 -9.89 -4.11
N ASN A 205 -12.35 -10.15 -3.03
CA ASN A 205 -11.68 -9.08 -2.33
C ASN A 205 -10.53 -8.62 -3.22
N LEU A 206 -10.63 -7.41 -3.78
CA LEU A 206 -9.62 -6.87 -4.70
C LEU A 206 -8.24 -6.79 -4.05
N GLU A 207 -8.16 -6.73 -2.71
CA GLU A 207 -6.91 -6.75 -1.96
C GLU A 207 -6.37 -8.18 -1.69
N SER A 208 -7.17 -9.24 -1.91
CA SER A 208 -6.75 -10.64 -1.68
C SER A 208 -6.18 -11.35 -2.93
N THR A 209 -6.34 -10.77 -4.12
CA THR A 209 -5.93 -11.40 -5.38
C THR A 209 -4.66 -10.84 -6.01
N LEU A 210 -3.80 -10.13 -5.27
CA LEU A 210 -2.53 -9.63 -5.80
C LEU A 210 -1.35 -9.70 -4.84
#